data_AF-A0A8C0CEH7-F1
#
_entry.id   AF-A0A8C0CEH7-F1
#
_cell.length_a   1.000
_cell.length_b   1.000
_cell.length_c   1.000
_cell.angle_alpha   90.00
_cell.angle_beta   90.00
_cell.angle_gamma   90.00
#
_symmetry.space_group_name_H-M   'P 1'
#
loop_
_entity.id
_entity.type
_entity.pdbx_description
1 polymer ?
#
loop_
_entity_poly.entity_id
_entity_poly.type
_entity_poly.pdbx_seq_one_letter_code
_entity_poly.pdbx_strand_id
1 'polypeptide(L)'
;VRGPCTTMKSGLRLPQSLADEGDKVLYFHVLILSYLDACGDPPRFETMRLQGAPKPNYSPGETIHYECRLGFQPMAPPLPPSAVCQDDNTWSPLQEACTRKLCPNLGDPVNGQVNYVNGSTMFGSQAHYFCNEGFYMIGSRILYCEISGNNVIWGDNPPLCERILCATPRNITNGRITNYKDEYEYNEIVTYSCNPSDGPDEYSLVGESVLVCVDSDRWSSDSPQCKVVKCEYPVVEHGKMVSGFRKKFYYKSQVAFECNQGFYLHGSNTIVCGANSTWEPKIPMCTKGTNVHFFFLTSYWSIIALQCCVSCCYITK
;
A
#
# COMPACT_ATOMS: atom_id res chain seq x y z
N VAL A 1 23.57 -25.36 -61.43
CA VAL A 1 24.59 -26.39 -61.78
C VAL A 1 23.97 -27.74 -61.44
N ARG A 2 23.31 -28.40 -62.39
CA ARG A 2 23.82 -29.57 -63.16
C ARG A 2 24.47 -30.63 -62.25
N GLY A 3 23.90 -31.84 -62.24
CA GLY A 3 24.35 -33.06 -61.52
C GLY A 3 25.65 -33.67 -62.07
N PRO A 4 25.88 -35.01 -62.12
CA PRO A 4 25.00 -36.14 -61.77
C PRO A 4 25.71 -37.41 -61.17
N CYS A 5 24.93 -38.49 -60.97
CA CYS A 5 25.19 -39.96 -61.13
C CYS A 5 26.38 -40.70 -60.48
N THR A 6 26.07 -41.82 -59.80
CA THR A 6 26.38 -43.24 -60.19
C THR A 6 25.68 -44.22 -59.20
N THR A 7 24.64 -45.00 -59.53
CA THR A 7 24.56 -46.36 -60.17
C THR A 7 25.44 -47.50 -59.62
N MET A 8 24.79 -48.52 -59.04
CA MET A 8 24.83 -49.97 -59.36
C MET A 8 23.47 -50.55 -58.89
N LYS A 9 22.53 -51.13 -59.65
CA LYS A 9 22.47 -52.09 -60.78
C LYS A 9 23.02 -53.49 -60.48
N SER A 10 22.11 -54.42 -60.15
CA SER A 10 21.86 -55.72 -60.83
C SER A 10 21.03 -56.64 -59.91
N GLY A 11 19.98 -57.36 -60.32
CA GLY A 11 19.36 -57.53 -61.62
C GLY A 11 18.15 -58.48 -61.55
N LEU A 12 17.30 -58.41 -62.59
CA LEU A 12 16.57 -59.49 -63.30
C LEU A 12 15.92 -60.61 -62.43
N ARG A 13 14.61 -60.88 -62.48
CA ARG A 13 13.78 -61.18 -63.66
C ARG A 13 12.27 -61.16 -63.28
N LEU A 14 11.45 -60.80 -64.26
CA LEU A 14 10.00 -61.05 -64.33
C LEU A 14 9.68 -62.57 -64.42
N PRO A 15 8.44 -62.98 -64.08
CA PRO A 15 7.45 -63.14 -65.13
C PRO A 15 6.09 -62.46 -64.88
N GLN A 16 5.44 -62.19 -66.01
CA GLN A 16 3.99 -62.04 -66.30
C GLN A 16 3.09 -62.94 -65.41
N SER A 17 1.82 -62.70 -65.10
CA SER A 17 0.79 -61.75 -65.55
C SER A 17 -0.50 -61.99 -64.73
N LEU A 18 -1.33 -60.95 -64.66
CA LEU A 18 -2.81 -60.94 -64.68
C LEU A 18 -3.65 -61.44 -63.48
N ALA A 19 -4.61 -60.55 -63.16
CA ALA A 19 -5.96 -60.76 -62.60
C ALA A 19 -6.01 -61.18 -61.11
N ASP A 20 -6.45 -60.28 -60.23
CA ASP A 20 -7.82 -60.10 -59.69
C ASP A 20 -7.65 -60.33 -58.17
N GLU A 21 -8.28 -59.72 -57.17
CA GLU A 21 -9.59 -59.12 -57.04
C GLU A 21 -9.62 -58.49 -55.63
N GLY A 22 -10.18 -57.29 -55.48
CA GLY A 22 -11.09 -56.92 -54.39
C GLY A 22 -10.66 -56.78 -52.91
N ASP A 23 -9.77 -57.58 -52.32
CA ASP A 23 -9.93 -57.87 -50.87
C ASP A 23 -8.94 -57.23 -49.87
N LYS A 24 -7.88 -56.55 -50.31
CA LYS A 24 -6.86 -56.01 -49.38
C LYS A 24 -6.99 -54.52 -49.07
N VAL A 25 -7.73 -53.77 -49.89
CA VAL A 25 -7.99 -52.34 -49.64
C VAL A 25 -9.07 -52.17 -48.57
N LEU A 26 -10.00 -53.14 -48.46
CA LEU A 26 -11.03 -53.14 -47.41
C LEU A 26 -10.43 -53.34 -46.02
N TYR A 27 -9.40 -54.20 -45.86
CA TYR A 27 -8.80 -54.44 -44.53
C TYR A 27 -8.09 -53.22 -43.94
N PHE A 28 -7.47 -52.38 -44.79
CA PHE A 28 -6.81 -51.16 -44.33
C PHE A 28 -7.80 -50.01 -44.06
N HIS A 29 -8.94 -49.95 -44.76
CA HIS A 29 -10.04 -49.04 -44.41
C HIS A 29 -10.86 -49.52 -43.21
N VAL A 30 -11.00 -50.83 -43.01
CA VAL A 30 -11.71 -51.43 -41.85
C VAL A 30 -10.90 -51.26 -40.57
N LEU A 31 -9.57 -51.28 -40.62
CA LEU A 31 -8.71 -51.00 -39.45
C LEU A 31 -8.64 -49.51 -39.06
N ILE A 32 -9.05 -48.60 -39.94
CA ILE A 32 -9.13 -47.15 -39.64
C ILE A 32 -10.55 -46.77 -39.14
N LEU A 33 -11.57 -47.59 -39.41
CA LEU A 33 -12.96 -47.35 -38.99
C LEU A 33 -13.25 -47.73 -37.53
N SER A 34 -12.38 -48.46 -36.84
CA SER A 34 -12.61 -48.85 -35.43
C SER A 34 -12.20 -47.77 -34.41
N TYR A 35 -11.76 -46.59 -34.85
CA TYR A 35 -11.24 -45.54 -33.95
C TYR A 35 -12.20 -44.37 -33.70
N LEU A 36 -13.37 -44.32 -34.33
CA LEU A 36 -14.32 -43.21 -34.15
C LEU A 36 -15.53 -43.52 -33.25
N ASP A 37 -15.71 -44.76 -32.80
CA ASP A 37 -16.87 -45.16 -31.99
C ASP A 37 -16.56 -45.17 -30.48
N ALA A 38 -16.04 -44.05 -29.97
CA ALA A 38 -15.78 -43.89 -28.55
C ALA A 38 -15.87 -42.42 -28.11
N CYS A 39 -16.36 -42.21 -26.89
CA CYS A 39 -16.22 -40.91 -26.24
C CYS A 39 -14.75 -40.65 -25.89
N GLY A 40 -14.33 -39.40 -26.09
CA GLY A 40 -13.01 -38.90 -25.73
C GLY A 40 -12.89 -38.55 -24.24
N ASP A 41 -12.00 -37.60 -23.95
CA ASP A 41 -11.73 -37.16 -22.58
C ASP A 41 -13.01 -36.78 -21.82
N PRO A 42 -13.15 -37.21 -20.54
CA PRO A 42 -14.25 -36.78 -19.68
C PRO A 42 -14.33 -35.25 -19.53
N PRO A 43 -15.55 -34.69 -19.44
CA PRO A 43 -15.74 -33.27 -19.17
C PRO A 43 -15.04 -32.82 -17.87
N ARG A 44 -14.47 -31.61 -17.87
CA ARG A 44 -13.74 -31.06 -16.71
C ARG A 44 -14.59 -30.02 -16.00
N PHE A 45 -14.50 -30.04 -14.68
CA PHE A 45 -15.28 -29.20 -13.78
C PHE A 45 -14.39 -28.55 -12.73
N GLU A 46 -14.82 -27.37 -12.27
CA GLU A 46 -14.11 -26.60 -11.24
C GLU A 46 -14.34 -27.23 -9.86
N THR A 47 -15.57 -27.66 -9.56
CA THR A 47 -15.95 -28.09 -8.19
C THR A 47 -15.85 -29.60 -7.96
N MET A 48 -15.83 -30.39 -9.03
CA MET A 48 -15.76 -31.86 -8.99
C MET A 48 -14.61 -32.42 -9.82
N ARG A 49 -14.22 -33.66 -9.51
CA ARG A 49 -13.15 -34.41 -10.17
C ARG A 49 -13.62 -35.81 -10.52
N LEU A 50 -13.07 -36.39 -11.59
CA LEU A 50 -13.34 -37.76 -11.98
C LEU A 50 -12.89 -38.72 -10.87
N GLN A 51 -13.72 -39.72 -10.56
CA GLN A 51 -13.35 -40.81 -9.68
C GLN A 51 -12.39 -41.75 -10.41
N GLY A 52 -11.13 -41.78 -9.98
CA GLY A 52 -10.08 -42.59 -10.60
C GLY A 52 -9.38 -41.91 -11.78
N ALA A 53 -8.57 -42.67 -12.50
CA ALA A 53 -7.80 -42.17 -13.64
C ALA A 53 -8.64 -42.21 -14.94
N PRO A 54 -8.53 -41.20 -15.82
CA PRO A 54 -9.21 -41.23 -17.11
C PRO A 54 -8.67 -42.36 -17.99
N LYS A 55 -9.56 -43.03 -18.73
CA LYS A 55 -9.22 -44.00 -19.77
C LYS A 55 -8.90 -43.27 -21.08
N PRO A 56 -8.13 -43.87 -21.99
CA PRO A 56 -7.86 -43.28 -23.30
C PRO A 56 -9.13 -43.13 -24.16
N ASN A 57 -10.03 -44.12 -24.14
CA ASN A 57 -11.30 -44.12 -24.87
C ASN A 57 -12.39 -44.74 -23.99
N TYR A 58 -13.65 -44.31 -24.19
CA TYR A 58 -14.83 -44.83 -23.52
C TYR A 58 -15.85 -45.36 -24.53
N SER A 59 -16.38 -46.57 -24.31
CA SER A 59 -17.37 -47.17 -25.24
C SER A 59 -18.79 -46.65 -24.95
N PRO A 60 -19.68 -46.59 -25.96
CA PRO A 60 -21.10 -46.29 -25.73
C PRO A 60 -21.72 -47.17 -24.65
N GLY A 61 -22.48 -46.54 -23.75
CA GLY A 61 -23.06 -47.16 -22.54
C GLY A 61 -22.15 -47.12 -21.30
N GLU A 62 -20.86 -46.81 -21.42
CA GLU A 62 -19.99 -46.65 -20.23
C GLU A 62 -20.39 -45.41 -19.42
N THR A 63 -20.44 -45.57 -18.09
CA THR A 63 -20.75 -44.49 -17.15
C THR A 63 -19.50 -44.07 -16.38
N ILE A 64 -19.23 -42.77 -16.36
CA ILE A 64 -18.21 -42.17 -15.52
C ILE A 64 -18.85 -41.47 -14.32
N HIS A 65 -18.15 -41.50 -13.18
CA HIS A 65 -18.61 -40.92 -11.92
C HIS A 65 -17.63 -39.85 -11.44
N TYR A 66 -18.18 -38.79 -10.86
CA TYR A 66 -17.44 -37.67 -10.30
C TYR A 66 -17.62 -37.63 -8.78
N GLU A 67 -16.61 -37.10 -8.10
CA GLU A 67 -16.68 -36.75 -6.68
C GLU A 67 -16.30 -35.28 -6.49
N CYS A 68 -16.84 -34.65 -5.44
CA CYS A 68 -16.51 -33.27 -5.13
C CYS A 68 -15.02 -33.14 -4.77
N ARG A 69 -14.39 -32.05 -5.22
CA ARG A 69 -13.03 -31.70 -4.79
C ARG A 69 -13.01 -31.35 -3.30
N LEU A 70 -11.83 -31.37 -2.69
CA LEU A 70 -11.65 -30.89 -1.32
C LEU A 70 -12.10 -29.43 -1.21
N GLY A 71 -12.80 -29.10 -0.13
CA GLY A 71 -13.44 -27.80 0.04
C GLY A 71 -14.82 -27.67 -0.62
N PHE A 72 -15.32 -28.71 -1.31
CA PHE A 72 -16.64 -28.75 -1.94
C PHE A 72 -17.48 -29.91 -1.40
N GLN A 73 -18.81 -29.78 -1.50
CA GLN A 73 -19.81 -30.75 -1.07
C GLN A 73 -20.94 -30.86 -2.10
N PRO A 74 -21.70 -31.97 -2.13
CA PRO A 74 -22.82 -32.11 -3.06
C PRO A 74 -23.85 -30.98 -2.88
N MET A 75 -24.42 -30.52 -3.99
CA MET A 75 -25.50 -29.53 -3.97
C MET A 75 -26.78 -30.10 -3.35
N ALA A 76 -27.62 -29.21 -2.82
CA ALA A 76 -28.97 -29.52 -2.36
C ALA A 76 -29.96 -28.65 -3.15
N PRO A 77 -30.88 -29.22 -3.95
CA PRO A 77 -31.13 -30.65 -4.15
C PRO A 77 -29.98 -31.38 -4.89
N PRO A 78 -29.78 -32.70 -4.64
CA PRO A 78 -28.68 -33.46 -5.23
C PRO A 78 -28.87 -33.63 -6.74
N LEU A 79 -27.80 -33.37 -7.48
CA LEU A 79 -27.70 -33.62 -8.91
C LEU A 79 -26.86 -34.88 -9.15
N PRO A 80 -27.14 -35.68 -10.20
CA PRO A 80 -26.36 -36.87 -10.50
C PRO A 80 -24.94 -36.47 -10.93
N PRO A 81 -23.88 -36.87 -10.21
CA PRO A 81 -22.50 -36.53 -10.56
C PRO A 81 -21.94 -37.59 -11.53
N SER A 82 -22.68 -37.95 -12.58
CA SER A 82 -22.29 -38.98 -13.54
C SER A 82 -22.70 -38.62 -14.96
N ALA A 83 -21.91 -39.06 -15.92
CA ALA A 83 -22.20 -38.92 -17.35
C ALA A 83 -22.06 -40.29 -18.03
N VAL A 84 -22.88 -40.51 -19.05
CA VAL A 84 -22.91 -41.74 -19.84
C VAL A 84 -22.42 -41.41 -21.24
N CYS A 85 -21.55 -42.25 -21.80
CA CYS A 85 -21.17 -42.17 -23.20
C CYS A 85 -22.35 -42.64 -24.07
N GLN A 86 -22.87 -41.77 -24.93
CA GLN A 86 -24.04 -42.05 -25.76
C GLN A 86 -23.63 -42.74 -27.07
N ASP A 87 -24.62 -43.29 -27.79
CA ASP A 87 -24.41 -43.98 -29.07
C ASP A 87 -23.91 -43.04 -30.18
N ASP A 88 -24.04 -41.74 -30.01
CA ASP A 88 -23.48 -40.70 -30.89
C ASP A 88 -22.03 -40.31 -30.51
N ASN A 89 -21.40 -41.07 -29.61
CA ASN A 89 -20.06 -40.86 -29.07
C ASN A 89 -19.88 -39.52 -28.33
N THR A 90 -20.98 -38.95 -27.82
CA THR A 90 -20.94 -37.76 -26.96
C THR A 90 -21.27 -38.11 -25.50
N TRP A 91 -20.76 -37.31 -24.57
CA TRP A 91 -21.12 -37.44 -23.16
C TRP A 91 -22.50 -36.85 -22.92
N SER A 92 -23.34 -37.57 -22.16
CA SER A 92 -24.62 -37.04 -21.71
C SER A 92 -24.44 -35.69 -20.97
N PRO A 93 -25.36 -34.72 -21.13
CA PRO A 93 -25.25 -33.41 -20.47
C PRO A 93 -25.05 -33.54 -18.95
N LEU A 94 -23.98 -32.92 -18.45
CA LEU A 94 -23.64 -32.89 -17.03
C LEU A 94 -23.27 -31.45 -16.64
N GLN A 95 -23.77 -31.01 -15.48
CA GLN A 95 -23.50 -29.70 -14.90
C GLN A 95 -22.78 -29.84 -13.56
N GLU A 96 -22.28 -28.73 -13.01
CA GLU A 96 -21.67 -28.72 -11.67
C GLU A 96 -22.67 -29.26 -10.63
N ALA A 97 -22.27 -30.32 -9.93
CA ALA A 97 -23.09 -30.99 -8.91
C ALA A 97 -22.58 -30.73 -7.48
N CYS A 98 -21.49 -29.98 -7.32
CA CYS A 98 -20.90 -29.64 -6.04
C CYS A 98 -20.84 -28.12 -5.81
N THR A 99 -21.01 -27.70 -4.56
CA THR A 99 -20.86 -26.32 -4.12
C THR A 99 -19.79 -26.21 -3.04
N ARG A 100 -19.29 -25.01 -2.80
CA ARG A 100 -18.27 -24.78 -1.75
C ARG A 100 -18.83 -25.17 -0.38
N LYS A 101 -17.98 -25.74 0.47
CA LYS A 101 -18.28 -25.96 1.88
C LYS A 101 -18.29 -24.63 2.63
N LEU A 102 -19.12 -24.56 3.68
CA LEU A 102 -19.17 -23.41 4.58
C LEU A 102 -18.19 -23.59 5.74
N CYS A 103 -17.42 -22.55 6.03
CA CYS A 103 -16.71 -22.47 7.30
C CYS A 103 -17.69 -22.18 8.46
N PRO A 104 -17.34 -22.57 9.69
CA PRO A 104 -18.11 -22.22 10.88
C PRO A 104 -18.33 -20.71 10.98
N ASN A 105 -19.48 -20.29 11.51
CA ASN A 105 -19.71 -18.88 11.81
C ASN A 105 -18.82 -18.49 13.00
N LEU A 106 -18.03 -17.42 12.83
CA LEU A 106 -17.08 -16.96 13.84
C LEU A 106 -17.74 -16.24 15.03
N GLY A 107 -19.02 -15.85 14.90
CA GLY A 107 -19.71 -15.02 15.90
C GLY A 107 -19.13 -13.61 15.98
N ASP A 108 -19.78 -12.75 16.76
CA ASP A 108 -19.31 -11.39 16.98
C ASP A 108 -18.23 -11.37 18.08
N PRO A 109 -17.04 -10.84 17.80
CA PRO A 109 -15.98 -10.75 18.80
C PRO A 109 -16.31 -9.70 19.87
N VAL A 110 -15.91 -9.97 21.11
CA VAL A 110 -16.11 -9.03 22.22
C VAL A 110 -15.28 -7.76 21.98
N ASN A 111 -15.91 -6.59 22.07
CA ASN A 111 -15.30 -5.28 21.80
C ASN A 111 -14.65 -5.16 20.40
N GLY A 112 -15.17 -5.91 19.43
CA GLY A 112 -14.75 -5.81 18.04
C GLY A 112 -15.88 -6.14 17.09
N GLN A 113 -15.52 -6.27 15.82
CA GLN A 113 -16.41 -6.57 14.71
C GLN A 113 -15.69 -7.50 13.74
N VAL A 114 -16.46 -8.41 13.12
CA VAL A 114 -16.00 -9.24 12.01
C VAL A 114 -16.74 -8.81 10.75
N ASN A 115 -15.99 -8.61 9.67
CA ASN A 115 -16.52 -8.32 8.35
C ASN A 115 -16.14 -9.45 7.39
N TYR A 116 -17.14 -10.16 6.90
CA TYR A 116 -16.95 -11.18 5.87
C TYR A 116 -16.84 -10.51 4.50
N VAL A 117 -15.69 -10.67 3.84
CA VAL A 117 -15.47 -10.11 2.50
C VAL A 117 -16.52 -10.67 1.54
N ASN A 118 -17.24 -9.78 0.85
CA ASN A 118 -18.38 -10.11 -0.01
C ASN A 118 -19.54 -10.85 0.69
N GLY A 119 -19.62 -10.79 2.03
CA GLY A 119 -20.67 -11.45 2.81
C GLY A 119 -20.63 -12.99 2.77
N SER A 120 -19.49 -13.59 2.41
CA SER A 120 -19.36 -15.05 2.24
C SER A 120 -18.50 -15.70 3.32
N THR A 121 -18.91 -16.87 3.77
CA THR A 121 -18.16 -17.76 4.67
C THR A 121 -17.75 -19.08 3.98
N MET A 122 -17.84 -19.10 2.64
CA MET A 122 -17.52 -20.29 1.84
C MET A 122 -16.01 -20.53 1.78
N PHE A 123 -15.60 -21.75 1.44
CA PHE A 123 -14.21 -22.09 1.12
C PHE A 123 -13.55 -21.02 0.22
N GLY A 124 -12.37 -20.55 0.65
CA GLY A 124 -11.61 -19.47 0.00
C GLY A 124 -12.02 -18.05 0.38
N SER A 125 -13.04 -17.85 1.23
CA SER A 125 -13.46 -16.53 1.71
C SER A 125 -12.54 -15.98 2.80
N GLN A 126 -12.66 -14.68 3.05
CA GLN A 126 -11.86 -13.93 4.02
C GLN A 126 -12.77 -13.28 5.07
N ALA A 127 -12.35 -13.33 6.33
CA ALA A 127 -12.97 -12.61 7.44
C ALA A 127 -11.97 -11.58 7.99
N HIS A 128 -12.37 -10.31 8.00
CA HIS A 128 -11.56 -9.20 8.47
C HIS A 128 -12.06 -8.74 9.84
N TYR A 129 -11.18 -8.72 10.82
CA TYR A 129 -11.48 -8.27 12.16
C TYR A 129 -11.08 -6.82 12.39
N PHE A 130 -11.87 -6.14 13.21
CA PHE A 130 -11.64 -4.77 13.66
C PHE A 130 -11.97 -4.69 15.14
N CYS A 131 -11.13 -4.04 15.94
CA CYS A 131 -11.48 -3.73 17.31
C CYS A 131 -12.25 -2.40 17.37
N ASN A 132 -13.16 -2.28 18.33
CA ASN A 132 -13.89 -1.06 18.58
C ASN A 132 -12.94 0.05 19.07
N GLU A 133 -13.42 1.29 19.04
CA GLU A 133 -12.66 2.43 19.55
C GLU A 133 -12.25 2.22 21.01
N GLY A 134 -10.99 2.50 21.33
CA GLY A 134 -10.40 2.25 22.65
C GLY A 134 -9.90 0.83 22.88
N PHE A 135 -9.85 0.00 21.84
CA PHE A 135 -9.32 -1.37 21.92
C PHE A 135 -8.26 -1.63 20.85
N TYR A 136 -7.24 -2.41 21.20
CA TYR A 136 -6.19 -2.86 20.29
C TYR A 136 -6.27 -4.38 20.07
N MET A 137 -5.74 -4.85 18.93
CA MET A 137 -5.89 -6.22 18.48
C MET A 137 -4.69 -7.09 18.86
N ILE A 138 -4.96 -8.26 19.45
CA ILE A 138 -3.99 -9.32 19.69
C ILE A 138 -4.38 -10.54 18.83
N GLY A 139 -3.52 -10.90 17.88
CA GLY A 139 -3.73 -12.02 16.96
C GLY A 139 -3.90 -11.60 15.50
N SER A 140 -4.48 -12.49 14.69
CA SER A 140 -4.60 -12.33 13.25
C SER A 140 -5.79 -11.43 12.86
N ARG A 141 -5.50 -10.35 12.11
CA ARG A 141 -6.53 -9.44 11.58
C ARG A 141 -7.41 -10.10 10.51
N ILE A 142 -6.83 -10.98 9.71
CA ILE A 142 -7.49 -11.60 8.56
C ILE A 142 -7.42 -13.11 8.73
N LEU A 143 -8.59 -13.75 8.68
CA LEU A 143 -8.71 -15.20 8.65
C LEU A 143 -9.15 -15.65 7.26
N TYR A 144 -8.63 -16.78 6.82
CA TYR A 144 -8.97 -17.43 5.56
C TYR A 144 -9.73 -18.72 5.81
N CYS A 145 -10.79 -18.97 5.05
CA CYS A 145 -11.52 -20.23 5.10
C CYS A 145 -10.79 -21.29 4.27
N GLU A 146 -10.10 -22.18 4.95
CA GLU A 146 -9.12 -23.13 4.38
C GLU A 146 -9.53 -24.58 4.59
N ILE A 147 -8.86 -25.49 3.89
CA ILE A 147 -9.11 -26.94 4.00
C ILE A 147 -8.44 -27.47 5.26
N SER A 148 -9.19 -28.22 6.07
CA SER A 148 -8.66 -29.00 7.20
C SER A 148 -9.22 -30.42 7.16
N GLY A 149 -8.34 -31.36 6.79
CA GLY A 149 -8.73 -32.74 6.50
C GLY A 149 -9.77 -32.80 5.38
N ASN A 150 -10.95 -33.35 5.69
CA ASN A 150 -12.07 -33.41 4.75
C ASN A 150 -13.02 -32.20 4.85
N ASN A 151 -12.85 -31.30 5.82
CA ASN A 151 -13.73 -30.16 6.06
C ASN A 151 -13.02 -28.84 5.75
N VAL A 152 -13.73 -27.72 5.99
CA VAL A 152 -13.16 -26.37 5.90
C VAL A 152 -13.31 -25.66 7.23
N ILE A 153 -12.27 -24.98 7.66
CA ILE A 153 -12.21 -24.21 8.91
C ILE A 153 -11.49 -22.88 8.65
N TRP A 154 -11.65 -21.93 9.55
CA TRP A 154 -10.83 -20.73 9.53
C TRP A 154 -9.40 -21.07 9.94
N GLY A 155 -8.43 -20.51 9.21
CA GLY A 155 -7.01 -20.85 9.35
C GLY A 155 -6.36 -20.48 10.68
N ASP A 156 -7.01 -19.66 11.50
CA ASP A 156 -6.56 -19.28 12.84
C ASP A 156 -7.79 -19.01 13.74
N ASN A 157 -7.54 -18.76 15.02
CA ASN A 157 -8.57 -18.38 15.99
C ASN A 157 -8.94 -16.89 15.85
N PRO A 158 -10.18 -16.50 16.22
CA PRO A 158 -10.56 -15.09 16.32
C PRO A 158 -9.59 -14.29 17.19
N PRO A 159 -9.20 -13.07 16.80
CA PRO A 159 -8.33 -12.23 17.61
C PRO A 159 -9.05 -11.71 18.86
N LEU A 160 -8.25 -11.30 19.85
CA LEU A 160 -8.74 -10.64 21.06
C LEU A 160 -8.64 -9.12 20.89
N CYS A 161 -9.66 -8.40 21.36
CA CYS A 161 -9.66 -6.95 21.45
C CYS A 161 -9.52 -6.55 22.92
N GLU A 162 -8.35 -6.04 23.28
CA GLU A 162 -8.02 -5.59 24.63
C GLU A 162 -8.10 -4.08 24.76
N ARG A 163 -8.45 -3.60 25.96
CA ARG A 163 -8.58 -2.16 26.23
C ARG A 163 -7.22 -1.49 26.08
N ILE A 164 -7.20 -0.35 25.39
CA ILE A 164 -6.04 0.52 25.35
C ILE A 164 -5.92 1.21 26.70
N LEU A 165 -4.78 0.96 27.35
CA LEU A 165 -4.37 1.61 28.59
C LEU A 165 -2.95 2.14 28.40
N CYS A 166 -2.72 3.35 28.89
CA CYS A 166 -1.40 3.95 28.95
C CYS A 166 -0.98 4.10 30.41
N ALA A 167 0.19 3.55 30.74
CA ALA A 167 0.87 3.89 31.97
C ALA A 167 1.24 5.37 32.00
N THR A 168 1.34 5.91 33.21
CA THR A 168 1.73 7.30 33.42
C THR A 168 3.07 7.62 32.75
N PRO A 169 3.13 8.65 31.90
CA PRO A 169 4.35 8.99 31.19
C PRO A 169 5.41 9.50 32.15
N ARG A 170 6.66 9.54 31.67
CA ARG A 170 7.82 9.84 32.53
C ARG A 170 7.67 11.20 33.20
N ASN A 171 8.05 11.24 34.48
CA ASN A 171 8.22 12.50 35.20
C ASN A 171 9.37 13.31 34.59
N ILE A 172 9.19 14.62 34.51
CA ILE A 172 10.17 15.55 33.94
C ILE A 172 10.81 16.38 35.04
N THR A 173 12.08 16.76 34.87
CA THR A 173 12.75 17.67 35.79
C THR A 173 12.12 19.06 35.71
N ASN A 174 12.02 19.76 36.85
CA ASN A 174 11.45 21.10 36.95
C ASN A 174 10.01 21.25 36.43
N GLY A 175 9.27 20.14 36.31
CA GLY A 175 7.87 20.13 35.92
C GLY A 175 7.09 19.05 36.64
N ARG A 176 5.78 19.04 36.43
CA ARG A 176 4.85 18.08 37.01
C ARG A 176 3.68 17.82 36.08
N ILE A 177 3.08 16.64 36.22
CA ILE A 177 1.78 16.32 35.64
C ILE A 177 0.70 16.91 36.56
N THR A 178 -0.25 17.65 35.99
CA THR A 178 -1.30 18.32 36.79
C THR A 178 -2.49 17.41 37.11
N ASN A 179 -2.75 16.42 36.27
CA ASN A 179 -3.90 15.51 36.38
C ASN A 179 -3.44 14.05 36.51
N TYR A 180 -2.63 13.79 37.53
CA TYR A 180 -2.02 12.48 37.77
C TYR A 180 -3.06 11.37 38.01
N LYS A 181 -2.86 10.23 37.35
CA LYS A 181 -3.44 8.91 37.57
C LYS A 181 -2.33 7.88 37.44
N ASP A 182 -2.59 6.63 37.85
CA ASP A 182 -1.64 5.52 37.61
C ASP A 182 -1.79 4.92 36.21
N GLU A 183 -3.01 4.97 35.65
CA GLU A 183 -3.34 4.50 34.31
C GLU A 183 -4.34 5.46 33.64
N TYR A 184 -4.25 5.56 32.31
CA TYR A 184 -5.11 6.38 31.47
C TYR A 184 -5.76 5.55 30.38
N GLU A 185 -7.04 5.79 30.13
CA GLU A 185 -7.77 5.13 29.05
C GLU A 185 -7.52 5.83 27.70
N TYR A 186 -7.91 5.17 26.60
CA TYR A 186 -7.85 5.76 25.26
C TYR A 186 -8.50 7.14 25.19
N ASN A 187 -7.85 8.06 24.46
CA ASN A 187 -8.21 9.47 24.35
C ASN A 187 -8.16 10.28 25.66
N GLU A 188 -7.83 9.69 26.81
CA GLU A 188 -7.52 10.47 27.99
C GLU A 188 -6.19 11.22 27.79
N ILE A 189 -6.07 12.33 28.51
CA ILE A 189 -4.96 13.26 28.35
C ILE A 189 -4.15 13.38 29.63
N VAL A 190 -2.85 13.66 29.49
CA VAL A 190 -2.02 14.19 30.57
C VAL A 190 -1.58 15.60 30.22
N THR A 191 -1.57 16.47 31.22
CA THR A 191 -1.13 17.85 31.08
C THR A 191 0.11 18.10 31.93
N TYR A 192 1.16 18.58 31.29
CA TYR A 192 2.40 18.99 31.93
C TYR A 192 2.40 20.48 32.22
N SER A 193 3.00 20.83 33.35
CA SER A 193 3.25 22.21 33.76
C SER A 193 4.66 22.33 34.35
N CYS A 194 5.34 23.44 34.07
CA CYS A 194 6.62 23.70 34.72
C CYS A 194 6.39 24.20 36.15
N ASN A 195 7.24 23.75 37.07
CA ASN A 195 7.27 24.26 38.43
C ASN A 195 7.79 25.71 38.43
N PRO A 196 7.53 26.49 39.49
CA PRO A 196 8.19 27.77 39.68
C PRO A 196 9.73 27.62 39.67
N SER A 197 10.42 28.63 39.14
CA SER A 197 11.89 28.67 39.14
C SER A 197 12.39 29.35 40.41
N ASP A 198 13.45 28.82 41.01
CA ASP A 198 14.17 29.44 42.11
C ASP A 198 15.18 30.51 41.65
N GLY A 199 15.42 30.58 40.33
CA GLY A 199 16.34 31.52 39.70
C GLY A 199 15.68 32.83 39.24
N PRO A 200 16.47 33.76 38.67
CA PRO A 200 15.94 35.04 38.16
C PRO A 200 15.09 34.88 36.88
N ASP A 201 15.13 33.71 36.24
CA ASP A 201 14.49 33.41 34.96
C ASP A 201 13.57 32.20 35.13
N GLU A 202 12.41 32.25 34.47
CA GLU A 202 11.36 31.22 34.55
C GLU A 202 11.68 29.98 33.70
N TYR A 203 11.15 28.84 34.10
CA TYR A 203 11.18 27.64 33.26
C TYR A 203 10.18 27.76 32.11
N SER A 204 10.64 27.44 30.90
CA SER A 204 9.81 27.34 29.71
C SER A 204 9.51 25.88 29.40
N LEU A 205 8.25 25.58 29.05
CA LEU A 205 7.83 24.27 28.56
C LEU A 205 8.14 24.15 27.07
N VAL A 206 9.08 23.27 26.72
CA VAL A 206 9.50 22.99 25.35
C VAL A 206 8.98 21.62 24.94
N GLY A 207 8.08 21.61 23.95
CA GLY A 207 7.37 20.41 23.47
C GLY A 207 5.85 20.58 23.59
N GLU A 208 5.13 19.47 23.44
CA GLU A 208 3.68 19.43 23.63
C GLU A 208 3.36 19.37 25.13
N SER A 209 2.52 20.29 25.61
CA SER A 209 2.11 20.34 27.02
C SER A 209 1.01 19.34 27.35
N VAL A 210 0.29 18.84 26.34
CA VAL A 210 -0.80 17.88 26.48
C VAL A 210 -0.49 16.66 25.65
N LEU A 211 -0.44 15.49 26.29
CA LEU A 211 -0.29 14.20 25.58
C LEU A 211 -1.60 13.43 25.67
N VAL A 212 -1.93 12.69 24.61
CA VAL A 212 -3.14 11.88 24.51
C VAL A 212 -2.74 10.39 24.48
N CYS A 213 -3.45 9.54 25.22
CA CYS A 213 -3.26 8.09 25.13
C CYS A 213 -3.86 7.58 23.81
N VAL A 214 -3.00 7.12 22.89
CA VAL A 214 -3.40 6.77 21.52
C VAL A 214 -3.38 5.27 21.26
N ASP A 215 -2.63 4.51 22.05
CA ASP A 215 -2.54 3.04 21.96
C ASP A 215 -1.93 2.48 23.25
N SER A 216 -1.90 1.16 23.41
CA SER A 216 -1.34 0.50 24.59
C SER A 216 0.09 1.00 24.89
N ASP A 217 0.24 1.63 26.07
CA ASP A 217 1.46 2.28 26.56
C ASP A 217 2.10 3.29 25.58
N ARG A 218 1.30 3.89 24.69
CA ARG A 218 1.77 4.85 23.70
C ARG A 218 1.01 6.17 23.78
N TRP A 219 1.77 7.23 24.00
CA TRP A 219 1.32 8.61 24.03
C TRP A 219 1.47 9.27 22.65
N SER A 220 0.69 10.32 22.38
CA SER A 220 0.68 11.05 21.11
C SER A 220 2.00 11.77 20.77
N SER A 221 2.82 12.08 21.78
CA SER A 221 4.13 12.71 21.65
C SER A 221 5.01 12.33 22.85
N ASP A 222 6.31 12.57 22.74
CA ASP A 222 7.25 12.46 23.85
C ASP A 222 6.99 13.53 24.93
N SER A 223 7.41 13.23 26.16
CA SER A 223 7.31 14.16 27.30
C SER A 223 8.07 15.48 27.02
N PRO A 224 7.47 16.64 27.34
CA PRO A 224 8.12 17.94 27.13
C PRO A 224 9.27 18.17 28.13
N GLN A 225 10.05 19.22 27.90
CA GLN A 225 11.12 19.64 28.80
C GLN A 225 10.78 20.96 29.48
N CYS A 226 11.01 21.03 30.79
CA CYS A 226 10.97 22.28 31.55
C CYS A 226 12.38 22.78 31.82
N LYS A 227 12.82 23.76 31.03
CA LYS A 227 14.18 24.33 31.11
C LYS A 227 14.14 25.84 30.93
N VAL A 228 15.17 26.54 31.41
CA VAL A 228 15.30 27.97 31.16
C VAL A 228 15.66 28.16 29.69
N VAL A 229 14.77 28.82 28.96
CA VAL A 229 15.02 29.28 27.58
C VAL A 229 14.94 30.78 27.58
N LYS A 230 16.04 31.45 27.26
CA LYS A 230 16.13 32.90 27.30
C LYS A 230 17.00 33.41 26.17
N CYS A 231 16.40 34.12 25.23
CA CYS A 231 17.11 34.73 24.13
C CYS A 231 17.70 36.09 24.53
N GLU A 232 18.85 36.42 23.94
CA GLU A 232 19.47 37.73 24.10
C GLU A 232 18.57 38.84 23.59
N TYR A 233 18.75 40.05 24.12
CA TYR A 233 18.00 41.22 23.66
C TYR A 233 18.37 41.52 22.19
N PRO A 234 17.42 41.42 21.25
CA PRO A 234 17.74 41.54 19.84
C PRO A 234 17.91 43.01 19.45
N VAL A 235 19.10 43.35 18.94
CA VAL A 235 19.45 44.70 18.48
C VAL A 235 19.65 44.66 16.97
N VAL A 236 18.96 45.56 16.27
CA VAL A 236 19.08 45.74 14.81
C VAL A 236 19.64 47.13 14.55
N GLU A 237 20.88 47.21 14.06
CA GLU A 237 21.47 48.49 13.64
C GLU A 237 20.66 49.10 12.50
N HIS A 238 20.41 50.41 12.56
CA HIS A 238 19.58 51.14 11.61
C HIS A 238 18.14 50.59 11.47
N GLY A 239 17.66 49.85 12.46
CA GLY A 239 16.27 49.45 12.60
C GLY A 239 15.73 49.72 13.99
N LYS A 240 14.43 49.48 14.16
CA LYS A 240 13.70 49.62 15.42
C LYS A 240 12.79 48.42 15.63
N MET A 241 12.68 47.96 16.87
CA MET A 241 11.64 47.01 17.25
C MET A 241 10.29 47.73 17.20
N VAL A 242 9.29 47.10 16.59
CA VAL A 242 7.94 47.68 16.42
C VAL A 242 6.88 46.87 17.16
N SER A 243 7.17 45.64 17.56
CA SER A 243 6.26 44.81 18.36
C SER A 243 7.03 43.86 19.29
N GLY A 244 6.34 43.37 20.32
CA GLY A 244 6.88 42.37 21.24
C GLY A 244 7.78 42.94 22.34
N PHE A 245 7.74 44.25 22.63
CA PHE A 245 8.58 44.89 23.63
C PHE A 245 8.51 44.22 25.01
N ARG A 246 9.64 43.65 25.45
CA ARG A 246 9.80 43.04 26.78
C ARG A 246 11.21 43.30 27.31
N LYS A 247 11.39 43.17 28.64
CA LYS A 247 12.72 43.22 29.28
C LYS A 247 13.51 41.91 29.10
N LYS A 248 12.79 40.78 28.99
CA LYS A 248 13.33 39.43 28.84
C LYS A 248 12.50 38.68 27.80
N PHE A 249 13.13 37.83 27.00
CA PHE A 249 12.51 37.05 25.95
C PHE A 249 12.71 35.57 26.21
N TYR A 250 11.62 34.85 26.48
CA TYR A 250 11.62 33.41 26.74
C TYR A 250 11.11 32.63 25.53
N TYR A 251 10.99 31.31 25.64
CA TYR A 251 10.55 30.44 24.56
C TYR A 251 9.26 30.93 23.87
N LYS A 252 9.22 30.86 22.53
CA LYS A 252 8.13 31.35 21.66
C LYS A 252 7.83 32.85 21.75
N SER A 253 8.65 33.65 22.45
CA SER A 253 8.54 35.12 22.39
C SER A 253 8.79 35.58 20.96
N GLN A 254 7.91 36.43 20.44
CA GLN A 254 7.98 36.95 19.08
C GLN A 254 8.20 38.46 19.09
N VAL A 255 9.10 38.94 18.26
CA VAL A 255 9.38 40.36 18.06
C VAL A 255 9.44 40.69 16.58
N ALA A 256 9.02 41.89 16.21
CA ALA A 256 9.12 42.38 14.85
C ALA A 256 9.92 43.68 14.75
N PHE A 257 10.57 43.88 13.61
CA PHE A 257 11.44 44.99 13.31
C PHE A 257 11.04 45.73 12.03
N GLU A 258 11.37 47.01 12.01
CA GLU A 258 11.27 47.89 10.85
C GLU A 258 12.60 48.63 10.69
N CYS A 259 13.08 48.76 9.46
CA CYS A 259 14.28 49.56 9.20
C CYS A 259 13.97 51.06 9.23
N ASN A 260 14.95 51.85 9.62
CA ASN A 260 14.87 53.30 9.58
C ASN A 260 14.79 53.79 8.13
N GLN A 261 14.32 55.03 7.94
CA GLN A 261 14.17 55.62 6.61
C GLN A 261 15.47 55.57 5.80
N GLY A 262 15.40 55.07 4.56
CA GLY A 262 16.55 54.92 3.66
C GLY A 262 17.34 53.60 3.80
N PHE A 263 16.92 52.72 4.71
CA PHE A 263 17.46 51.37 4.87
C PHE A 263 16.43 50.31 4.47
N TYR A 264 16.93 49.17 3.98
CA TYR A 264 16.14 48.05 3.50
C TYR A 264 16.40 46.83 4.39
N LEU A 265 15.32 46.11 4.72
CA LEU A 265 15.37 44.94 5.59
C LEU A 265 15.84 43.70 4.81
N HIS A 266 16.88 43.05 5.30
CA HIS A 266 17.35 41.76 4.84
C HIS A 266 17.11 40.69 5.90
N GLY A 267 16.40 39.63 5.51
CA GLY A 267 15.95 38.56 6.39
C GLY A 267 14.46 38.63 6.67
N SER A 268 14.03 38.04 7.79
CA SER A 268 12.64 38.12 8.25
C SER A 268 12.43 39.36 9.11
N ASN A 269 11.33 40.09 8.88
CA ASN A 269 10.95 41.19 9.75
C ASN A 269 10.50 40.72 11.14
N THR A 270 10.25 39.43 11.32
CA THR A 270 9.74 38.84 12.55
C THR A 270 10.57 37.63 12.95
N ILE A 271 10.98 37.56 14.22
CA ILE A 271 11.79 36.48 14.78
C ILE A 271 11.16 35.94 16.06
N VAL A 272 11.38 34.65 16.34
CA VAL A 272 10.84 33.93 17.49
C VAL A 272 11.98 33.32 18.30
N CYS A 273 11.89 33.37 19.63
CA CYS A 273 12.87 32.73 20.49
C CYS A 273 12.68 31.21 20.49
N GLY A 274 13.62 30.50 19.87
CA GLY A 274 13.62 29.05 19.71
C GLY A 274 13.96 28.29 21.00
N ALA A 275 13.82 26.96 20.94
CA ALA A 275 14.01 26.06 22.08
C ALA A 275 15.46 26.01 22.62
N ASN A 276 16.42 26.47 21.81
CA ASN A 276 17.85 26.49 22.11
C ASN A 276 18.36 27.86 22.57
N SER A 277 17.47 28.75 23.01
CA SER A 277 17.82 30.12 23.43
C SER A 277 18.44 30.96 22.30
N THR A 278 18.05 30.67 21.05
CA THR A 278 18.50 31.41 19.87
C THR A 278 17.30 31.95 19.09
N TRP A 279 17.49 33.07 18.40
CA TRP A 279 16.45 33.68 17.57
C TRP A 279 16.31 32.94 16.24
N GLU A 280 15.08 32.58 15.90
CA GLU A 280 14.72 31.82 14.70
C GLU A 280 13.59 32.54 13.93
N PRO A 281 13.82 32.95 12.67
CA PRO A 281 15.12 32.99 11.99
C PRO A 281 16.09 33.98 12.67
N LYS A 282 17.35 34.00 12.21
CA LYS A 282 18.37 34.93 12.74
C LYS A 282 17.90 36.39 12.65
N ILE A 283 18.39 37.21 13.57
CA ILE A 283 18.10 38.65 13.66
C ILE A 283 18.36 39.33 12.29
N PRO A 284 17.42 40.14 11.77
CA PRO A 284 17.54 40.76 10.45
C PRO A 284 18.57 41.89 10.43
N MET A 285 19.00 42.27 9.23
CA MET A 285 19.94 43.37 9.00
C MET A 285 19.29 44.48 8.19
N CYS A 286 19.54 45.74 8.55
CA CYS A 286 19.11 46.90 7.78
C CYS A 286 20.31 47.49 7.04
N THR A 287 20.28 47.48 5.71
CA THR A 287 21.37 48.03 4.87
C THR A 287 20.89 49.25 4.11
N LYS A 288 21.79 50.21 3.88
CA LYS A 288 21.43 51.44 3.16
C LYS A 288 21.15 51.11 1.70
N GLY A 289 20.01 51.53 1.18
CA GLY A 289 19.75 51.39 -0.24
C GLY A 289 20.66 52.32 -1.03
N THR A 290 21.50 51.74 -1.88
CA THR A 290 22.13 52.49 -2.94
C THR A 290 21.10 52.66 -4.06
N ASN A 291 20.82 53.90 -4.45
CA ASN A 291 20.06 54.20 -5.67
C ASN A 291 20.87 53.78 -6.91
N VAL A 292 21.03 52.47 -7.14
CA VAL A 292 21.72 51.99 -8.36
C VAL A 292 20.79 52.05 -9.58
N HIS A 293 19.51 52.37 -9.40
CA HIS A 293 18.55 52.49 -10.50
C HIS A 293 18.59 53.83 -11.25
N PHE A 294 19.52 54.74 -10.93
CA PHE A 294 19.72 56.01 -11.65
C PHE A 294 21.02 56.10 -12.47
N PHE A 295 21.94 55.12 -12.36
CA PHE A 295 23.18 55.13 -13.13
C PHE A 295 23.19 54.21 -14.36
N PHE A 296 22.23 53.29 -14.51
CA PHE A 296 22.14 52.45 -15.72
C PHE A 296 21.27 53.05 -16.85
N LEU A 297 20.49 54.10 -16.58
CA LEU A 297 19.75 54.81 -17.64
C LEU A 297 20.53 55.98 -18.25
N THR A 298 21.57 56.49 -17.57
CA THR A 298 22.45 57.52 -18.14
C THR A 298 23.60 56.93 -18.97
N SER A 299 23.91 55.63 -18.82
CA SER A 299 24.87 54.95 -19.70
C SER A 299 24.25 54.45 -21.01
N TYR A 300 22.95 54.12 -21.05
CA TYR A 300 22.28 53.72 -22.30
C TYR A 300 21.97 54.89 -23.25
N TRP A 301 21.79 56.12 -22.74
CA TRP A 301 21.66 57.31 -23.59
C TRP A 301 23.02 57.86 -24.07
N SER A 302 24.10 57.60 -23.33
CA SER A 302 25.45 58.03 -23.72
C SER A 302 26.09 57.12 -24.79
N ILE A 303 25.68 55.85 -24.85
CA ILE A 303 26.18 54.90 -25.88
C ILE A 303 25.47 55.11 -27.23
N ILE A 304 24.19 55.53 -27.25
CA ILE A 304 23.47 55.82 -28.50
C ILE A 304 23.98 57.12 -29.17
N ALA A 305 24.49 58.08 -28.39
CA ALA A 305 25.03 59.33 -28.94
C ALA A 305 26.41 59.18 -29.63
N LEU A 306 27.23 58.18 -29.25
CA LEU A 306 28.52 57.95 -29.91
C LEU A 306 28.43 57.09 -31.19
N GLN A 307 27.36 56.31 -31.37
CA GLN A 307 27.18 55.49 -32.57
C GLN A 307 26.75 56.31 -33.81
N CYS A 308 26.18 57.52 -33.62
CA CYS A 308 25.79 58.40 -34.73
C CYS A 308 26.96 59.21 -35.33
N CYS A 309 28.07 59.41 -34.61
CA CYS A 309 29.21 60.17 -35.14
C CYS A 309 30.18 59.34 -36.00
N VAL A 310 30.15 57.99 -35.91
CA VAL A 310 31.12 57.13 -36.63
C VAL A 310 30.59 56.64 -37.98
N SER A 311 29.30 56.82 -38.28
CA SER A 311 28.69 56.38 -39.55
C SER A 311 28.63 57.44 -40.65
N CYS A 312 29.09 58.69 -40.41
CA CYS A 312 29.14 59.74 -41.45
C CYS A 312 30.54 59.99 -42.05
N CYS A 313 31.58 59.26 -41.63
CA CYS A 313 32.93 59.38 -42.20
C CYS A 313 33.33 58.22 -43.14
N TYR A 314 32.41 57.30 -43.45
CA TYR A 314 32.63 56.23 -44.43
C TYR A 314 31.49 56.17 -45.44
N ILE A 315 31.36 57.22 -46.27
CA ILE A 315 30.99 57.14 -47.69
C ILE A 315 31.60 58.42 -48.33
N THR A 316 32.83 58.31 -48.80
CA THR A 316 33.36 59.14 -49.88
C THR A 316 33.78 58.22 -51.01
N LYS A 317 32.87 58.03 -51.95
CA LYS A 317 33.12 57.87 -53.39
C LYS A 317 31.83 58.08 -54.15
#